data_AF-A0A832KBY9-F1
#
_entry.id   AF-A0A832KBY9-F1
#
_cell.length_a   1.000
_cell.length_b   1.000
_cell.length_c   1.000
_cell.angle_alpha   90.00
_cell.angle_beta   90.00
_cell.angle_gamma   90.00
#
_symmetry.space_group_name_H-M   'P 1'
#
loop_
_entity.id
_entity.type
_entity.pdbx_description
1 polymer ?
#
loop_
_entity_poly.entity_id
_entity_poly.type
_entity_poly.pdbx_seq_one_letter_code
_entity_poly.pdbx_strand_id
1 'polypeptide(L)'
;MGNSFSYSLCSLLYNTLPLSLFSGFQEKESVSRKIFPVFFILVLILVTSLLNIPLQDYYWSQAGPAAQDIIYRMFGGLRGLLADWAFMKGEEYFHGGLPVRAMDASKCLELELRESREGNTEEHGHEEEHRHETEQHRKPDLYSRLYSLVKVVEHTHLPHSEEKEVLPWFYLQVRFNPHDIQGYELGAYWLKRLGKYEEGMKFLKEGERNNPESAQIKTSIGEFLIQAQNYEAAIPYLERARTLWQEGKAPNLVRDDYTRMDRNLTYSLLGKAYEYTGQYSRASSVYRELITLEPDRARPLMERIKKLGTGSSG
;
A
#
# COMPACT_ATOMS: atom_id res chain seq x y z
N MET A 1 4.66 -20.13 42.02
CA MET A 1 5.38 -19.17 42.89
C MET A 1 6.66 -18.80 42.15
N GLY A 2 6.84 -17.67 41.48
CA GLY A 2 6.27 -16.34 41.66
C GLY A 2 7.43 -15.33 41.72
N ASN A 3 8.00 -15.03 40.55
CA ASN A 3 8.80 -13.87 40.15
C ASN A 3 9.58 -13.08 41.22
N SER A 4 10.89 -13.31 41.28
CA SER A 4 11.90 -12.36 41.75
C SER A 4 12.55 -11.70 40.52
N PHE A 5 12.25 -10.44 40.24
CA PHE A 5 13.09 -9.45 39.51
C PHE A 5 12.21 -8.25 39.10
N SER A 6 12.00 -7.30 40.01
CA SER A 6 11.64 -5.89 39.68
C SER A 6 11.67 -5.02 40.94
N TYR A 7 12.83 -4.92 41.59
CA TYR A 7 13.08 -3.88 42.61
C TYR A 7 14.54 -3.42 42.51
N SER A 8 14.92 -2.68 41.46
CA SER A 8 16.26 -2.08 41.41
C SER A 8 16.38 -0.71 40.73
N LEU A 9 15.26 -0.03 40.45
CA LEU A 9 15.31 1.36 39.94
C LEU A 9 14.68 2.39 40.89
N CYS A 10 13.90 1.94 41.89
CA CYS A 10 13.24 2.83 42.84
C CYS A 10 14.13 3.20 44.06
N SER A 11 15.21 2.45 44.33
CA SER A 11 16.11 2.69 45.45
C SER A 11 17.17 3.78 45.21
N LEU A 12 17.39 4.18 43.95
CA LEU A 12 18.41 5.17 43.58
C LEU A 12 17.96 6.63 43.73
N LEU A 13 16.66 6.89 43.84
CA LEU A 13 16.12 8.25 43.96
C LEU A 13 15.80 8.69 45.40
N TYR A 14 15.85 7.76 46.37
CA TYR A 14 15.49 8.06 47.77
C TYR A 14 16.64 8.58 48.64
N ASN A 15 17.89 8.58 48.14
CA ASN A 15 19.07 8.79 48.97
C ASN A 15 19.76 10.17 48.81
N THR A 16 19.11 11.15 48.18
CA THR A 16 19.73 12.46 47.90
C THR A 16 19.04 13.67 48.53
N LEU A 17 18.12 13.49 49.48
CA LEU A 17 17.49 14.60 50.19
C LEU A 17 17.54 14.39 51.72
N PRO A 18 17.91 15.43 52.50
CA PRO A 18 18.00 15.32 53.95
C PRO A 18 16.61 15.09 54.58
N LEU A 19 16.55 14.11 55.49
CA LEU A 19 15.34 13.68 56.22
C LEU A 19 14.66 14.75 57.11
N SER A 20 15.16 15.99 57.13
CA SER A 20 14.67 17.06 58.01
C SER A 20 13.49 17.87 57.47
N LEU A 21 12.93 17.53 56.31
CA LEU A 21 11.79 18.23 55.70
C LEU A 21 10.45 17.47 55.77
N PHE A 22 10.42 16.26 56.35
CA PHE A 22 9.24 15.39 56.34
C PHE A 22 8.51 15.22 57.69
N SER A 23 8.69 16.13 58.65
CA SER A 23 7.96 16.06 59.93
C SER A 23 6.52 16.62 59.88
N GLY A 24 6.00 16.99 58.70
CA GLY A 24 4.69 17.64 58.55
C GLY A 24 3.71 16.99 57.56
N PHE A 25 3.98 15.79 57.05
CA PHE A 25 3.21 15.22 55.92
C PHE A 25 2.73 13.78 56.15
N GLN A 26 2.19 13.49 57.34
CA GLN A 26 1.60 12.16 57.64
C GLN A 26 0.13 11.99 57.21
N GLU A 27 -0.53 13.01 56.64
CA GLU A 27 -1.97 12.92 56.29
C GLU A 27 -2.30 12.89 54.79
N LYS A 28 -1.30 12.99 53.88
CA LYS A 28 -1.55 13.07 52.42
C LYS A 28 -1.35 11.77 51.63
N GLU A 29 -0.93 10.68 52.27
CA GLU A 29 -0.69 9.40 51.57
C GLU A 29 -1.98 8.63 51.20
N SER A 30 -3.07 8.78 51.96
CA SER A 30 -4.29 7.98 51.72
C SER A 30 -5.11 8.47 50.52
N VAL A 31 -5.05 9.78 50.23
CA VAL A 31 -5.76 10.43 49.12
C VAL A 31 -5.04 10.16 47.79
N SER A 32 -3.70 10.20 47.79
CA SER A 32 -2.86 9.90 46.62
C SER A 32 -3.05 8.46 46.11
N ARG A 33 -3.10 7.46 47.00
CA ARG A 33 -3.27 6.04 46.61
C ARG A 33 -4.60 5.71 45.94
N LYS A 34 -5.66 6.49 46.16
CA LYS A 34 -6.97 6.30 45.51
C LYS A 34 -7.15 7.18 44.26
N ILE A 35 -6.54 8.37 44.23
CA ILE A 35 -6.61 9.26 43.07
C ILE A 35 -5.73 8.75 41.92
N PHE A 36 -4.56 8.18 42.21
CA PHE A 36 -3.64 7.69 41.18
C PHE A 36 -4.25 6.63 40.24
N PRO A 37 -4.92 5.56 40.71
CA PRO A 37 -5.56 4.61 39.83
C PRO A 37 -6.75 5.20 39.08
N VAL A 38 -7.53 6.10 39.70
CA VAL A 38 -8.67 6.77 39.04
C VAL A 38 -8.20 7.71 37.95
N PHE A 39 -7.14 8.49 38.20
CA PHE A 39 -6.50 9.34 37.21
C PHE A 39 -5.90 8.53 36.07
N PHE A 40 -5.24 7.41 36.37
CA PHE A 40 -4.70 6.51 35.35
C PHE A 40 -5.83 5.92 34.48
N ILE A 41 -6.94 5.49 35.09
CA ILE A 41 -8.13 5.01 34.36
C ILE A 41 -8.77 6.13 33.54
N LEU A 42 -8.88 7.35 34.06
CA LEU A 42 -9.42 8.50 33.33
C LEU A 42 -8.53 8.92 32.18
N VAL A 43 -7.21 8.88 32.33
CA VAL A 43 -6.26 9.09 31.23
C VAL A 43 -6.39 7.97 30.21
N LEU A 44 -6.55 6.72 30.63
CA LEU A 44 -6.79 5.60 29.70
C LEU A 44 -8.09 5.78 28.93
N ILE A 45 -9.18 6.18 29.60
CA ILE A 45 -10.47 6.47 28.96
C ILE A 45 -10.34 7.66 28.01
N LEU A 46 -9.69 8.75 28.43
CA LEU A 46 -9.47 9.95 27.61
C LEU A 46 -8.64 9.59 26.37
N VAL A 47 -7.55 8.85 26.52
CA VAL A 47 -6.73 8.35 25.42
C VAL A 47 -7.57 7.45 24.50
N THR A 48 -8.35 6.50 25.01
CA THR A 48 -9.23 5.67 24.17
C THR A 48 -10.32 6.47 23.46
N SER A 49 -10.83 7.54 24.07
CA SER A 49 -11.84 8.42 23.48
C SER A 49 -11.26 9.35 22.41
N LEU A 50 -10.04 9.84 22.60
CA LEU A 50 -9.28 10.61 21.61
C LEU A 50 -8.83 9.72 20.43
N LEU A 51 -8.60 8.43 20.67
CA LEU A 51 -8.33 7.43 19.63
C LEU A 51 -9.59 6.98 18.86
N ASN A 52 -10.79 7.33 19.34
CA ASN A 52 -12.07 7.00 18.72
C ASN A 52 -12.69 8.18 17.96
N ILE A 53 -11.90 9.19 17.62
CA ILE A 53 -12.31 10.21 16.65
C ILE A 53 -12.36 9.49 15.29
N PRO A 54 -13.53 9.36 14.65
CA PRO A 54 -13.59 8.86 13.29
C PRO A 54 -12.92 9.91 12.40
N LEU A 55 -11.66 9.68 12.06
CA LEU A 55 -10.89 10.46 11.09
C LEU A 55 -11.39 10.14 9.68
N GLN A 56 -12.66 10.41 9.41
CA GLN A 56 -13.36 9.96 8.21
C GLN A 56 -12.75 10.51 6.90
N ASP A 57 -11.82 11.47 6.99
CA ASP A 57 -11.18 12.16 5.86
C ASP A 57 -9.65 11.96 5.75
N TYR A 58 -9.03 11.09 6.56
CA TYR A 58 -7.57 10.84 6.51
C TYR A 58 -7.18 9.44 6.00
N TYR A 59 -8.14 8.53 5.85
CA TYR A 59 -7.88 7.16 5.43
C TYR A 59 -7.75 7.05 3.91
N TRP A 60 -6.57 6.66 3.42
CA TRP A 60 -6.37 6.21 2.04
C TRP A 60 -6.74 4.74 1.84
N SER A 61 -6.72 3.93 2.91
CA SER A 61 -7.15 2.53 2.83
C SER A 61 -8.65 2.49 2.48
N GLN A 62 -9.01 1.87 1.36
CA GLN A 62 -10.40 1.58 1.02
C GLN A 62 -10.96 0.60 2.07
N ALA A 63 -11.51 1.13 3.17
CA ALA A 63 -12.15 0.34 4.21
C ALA A 63 -13.48 -0.22 3.69
N GLY A 64 -13.40 -1.31 2.90
CA GLY A 64 -14.44 -2.34 2.81
C GLY A 64 -14.48 -3.15 4.13
N PRO A 65 -15.49 -3.99 4.36
CA PRO A 65 -16.02 -4.30 5.69
C PRO A 65 -15.04 -5.02 6.62
N ALA A 66 -14.15 -4.24 7.26
CA ALA A 66 -13.22 -4.64 8.31
C ALA A 66 -13.97 -4.83 9.66
N ALA A 67 -15.05 -5.60 9.62
CA ALA A 67 -15.96 -5.77 10.74
C ALA A 67 -15.54 -6.89 11.69
N GLN A 68 -14.44 -7.62 11.47
CA GLN A 68 -14.21 -8.89 12.17
C GLN A 68 -13.14 -8.90 13.28
N ASP A 69 -12.18 -7.96 13.31
CA ASP A 69 -11.15 -7.96 14.37
C ASP A 69 -11.50 -7.01 15.53
N ILE A 70 -11.53 -7.55 16.76
CA ILE A 70 -11.77 -6.80 18.01
C ILE A 70 -10.66 -5.76 18.22
N ILE A 71 -9.43 -6.07 17.82
CA ILE A 71 -8.29 -5.16 17.93
C ILE A 71 -8.47 -3.97 16.97
N TYR A 72 -9.03 -4.18 15.78
CA TYR A 72 -9.36 -3.11 14.83
C TYR A 72 -10.53 -2.23 15.34
N ARG A 73 -11.52 -2.82 16.01
CA ARG A 73 -12.60 -2.03 16.64
C ARG A 73 -12.13 -1.16 17.80
N MET A 74 -11.07 -1.56 18.50
CA MET A 74 -10.52 -0.83 19.66
C MET A 74 -9.41 0.16 19.29
N PHE A 75 -8.59 -0.16 18.28
CA PHE A 75 -7.40 0.62 17.92
C PHE A 75 -7.28 0.91 16.42
N GLY A 76 -8.36 0.72 15.64
CA GLY A 76 -8.35 0.85 14.18
C GLY A 76 -7.79 2.18 13.69
N GLY A 77 -8.14 3.28 14.36
CA GLY A 77 -7.59 4.59 14.02
C GLY A 77 -6.08 4.70 14.24
N LEU A 78 -5.54 4.16 15.34
CA LEU A 78 -4.10 4.15 15.58
C LEU A 78 -3.37 3.25 14.58
N ARG A 79 -3.91 2.07 14.29
CA ARG A 79 -3.30 1.13 13.33
C ARG A 79 -3.33 1.68 11.91
N GLY A 80 -4.42 2.34 11.52
CA GLY A 80 -4.49 3.06 10.26
C GLY A 80 -3.42 4.15 10.16
N LEU A 81 -3.31 5.01 11.18
CA LEU A 81 -2.28 6.05 11.22
C LEU A 81 -0.85 5.50 11.15
N LEU A 82 -0.60 4.36 11.80
CA LEU A 82 0.71 3.70 11.74
C LEU A 82 0.98 3.05 10.38
N ALA A 83 -0.05 2.54 9.71
CA ALA A 83 0.05 2.04 8.34
C ALA A 83 0.33 3.19 7.36
N ASP A 84 -0.41 4.30 7.47
CA ASP A 84 -0.20 5.50 6.66
C ASP A 84 1.19 6.11 6.90
N TRP A 85 1.64 6.14 8.15
CA TRP A 85 2.99 6.57 8.50
C TRP A 85 4.06 5.67 7.89
N ALA A 86 3.87 4.34 7.95
CA ALA A 86 4.80 3.39 7.33
C ALA A 86 4.83 3.57 5.81
N PHE A 87 3.68 3.75 5.17
CA PHE A 87 3.59 4.10 3.75
C PHE A 87 4.39 5.37 3.43
N MET A 88 4.12 6.47 4.14
CA MET A 88 4.84 7.74 3.95
C MET A 88 6.34 7.60 4.14
N LYS A 89 6.78 6.73 5.06
CA LYS A 89 8.20 6.43 5.24
C LYS A 89 8.78 5.62 4.08
N GLY A 90 8.04 4.66 3.53
CA GLY A 90 8.44 3.99 2.30
C GLY A 90 8.69 5.01 1.17
N GLU A 91 7.70 5.87 0.92
CA GLU A 91 7.79 6.91 -0.11
C GLU A 91 8.94 7.90 0.14
N GLU A 92 9.10 8.39 1.37
CA GLU A 92 10.20 9.30 1.73
C GLU A 92 11.56 8.66 1.45
N TYR A 93 11.76 7.41 1.85
CA TYR A 93 13.01 6.69 1.57
C TYR A 93 13.22 6.53 0.07
N PHE A 94 12.19 6.09 -0.63
CA PHE A 94 12.26 5.85 -2.05
C PHE A 94 12.58 7.13 -2.86
N HIS A 95 12.15 8.29 -2.36
CA HIS A 95 12.41 9.59 -2.95
C HIS A 95 13.63 10.33 -2.35
N GLY A 96 14.60 9.59 -1.81
CA GLY A 96 15.88 10.15 -1.34
C GLY A 96 15.76 11.01 -0.07
N GLY A 97 14.74 10.77 0.76
CA GLY A 97 14.50 11.46 2.02
C GLY A 97 13.66 12.73 1.90
N LEU A 98 13.08 13.02 0.74
CA LEU A 98 12.23 14.20 0.55
C LEU A 98 10.82 13.93 1.07
N PRO A 99 10.30 14.75 2.00
CA PRO A 99 8.94 14.59 2.50
C PRO A 99 7.94 14.96 1.40
N VAL A 100 7.47 13.95 0.68
CA VAL A 100 6.35 14.12 -0.27
C VAL A 100 5.07 14.23 0.55
N ARG A 101 4.21 15.22 0.26
CA ARG A 101 2.89 15.28 0.89
C ARG A 101 2.12 14.01 0.50
N ALA A 102 1.38 13.42 1.43
CA ALA A 102 0.67 12.15 1.21
C ALA A 102 -0.14 12.08 -0.11
N MET A 103 -0.82 13.17 -0.48
CA MET A 103 -1.60 13.26 -1.71
C MET A 103 -0.74 13.37 -2.98
N ASP A 104 0.45 13.98 -2.87
CA ASP A 104 1.42 14.04 -3.96
C ASP A 104 2.15 12.69 -4.10
N ALA A 105 2.40 11.97 -3.00
CA ALA A 105 3.04 10.65 -2.98
C ALA A 105 2.18 9.60 -3.68
N SER A 106 0.90 9.50 -3.31
CA SER A 106 -0.03 8.59 -3.98
C SER A 106 -0.08 8.83 -5.50
N LYS A 107 -0.07 10.09 -5.93
CA LYS A 107 -0.11 10.42 -7.37
C LYS A 107 1.19 10.04 -8.08
N CYS A 108 2.35 10.24 -7.47
CA CYS A 108 3.64 9.83 -8.05
C CYS A 108 3.71 8.30 -8.16
N LEU A 109 3.32 7.61 -7.09
CA LEU A 109 3.22 6.17 -7.07
C LEU A 109 2.28 5.61 -8.15
N GLU A 110 1.10 6.23 -8.31
CA GLU A 110 0.16 5.84 -9.36
C GLU A 110 0.78 6.00 -10.76
N LEU A 111 1.59 7.04 -10.97
CA LEU A 111 2.32 7.23 -12.23
C LEU A 111 3.38 6.15 -12.45
N GLU A 112 4.13 5.76 -11.42
CA GLU A 112 5.15 4.71 -11.52
C GLU A 112 4.55 3.33 -11.83
N LEU A 113 3.52 2.95 -11.06
CA LEU A 113 2.82 1.70 -11.31
C LEU A 113 2.17 1.72 -12.70
N ARG A 114 1.67 2.89 -13.13
CA ARG A 114 1.16 3.08 -14.49
C ARG A 114 2.24 2.84 -15.54
N GLU A 115 3.40 3.48 -15.42
CA GLU A 115 4.51 3.33 -16.36
C GLU A 115 5.01 1.88 -16.41
N SER A 116 5.19 1.24 -15.25
CA SER A 116 5.57 -0.17 -15.18
C SER A 116 4.54 -1.09 -15.86
N ARG A 117 3.24 -0.74 -15.82
CA ARG A 117 2.17 -1.55 -16.43
C ARG A 117 2.00 -1.29 -17.92
N GLU A 118 2.38 -0.10 -18.40
CA GLU A 118 2.36 0.27 -19.82
C GLU A 118 3.61 -0.24 -20.57
N GLY A 119 4.78 -0.31 -19.91
CA GLY A 119 6.06 -0.74 -20.47
C GLY A 119 6.27 -2.26 -20.55
N ASN A 120 5.54 -2.96 -21.42
CA ASN A 120 5.85 -4.34 -21.82
C ASN A 120 6.61 -4.37 -23.16
N THR A 121 7.89 -4.00 -23.12
CA THR A 121 8.90 -4.43 -24.10
C THR A 121 10.16 -4.83 -23.35
N GLU A 122 10.75 -5.92 -23.82
CA GLU A 122 11.89 -6.66 -23.27
C GLU A 122 13.06 -5.78 -22.82
N GLU A 123 13.73 -6.22 -21.75
CA GLU A 123 15.11 -5.88 -21.38
C GLU A 123 15.58 -4.45 -21.70
N HIS A 124 15.22 -3.47 -20.88
CA HIS A 124 16.03 -2.25 -20.78
C HIS A 124 16.55 -2.11 -19.36
N GLY A 125 17.88 -2.08 -19.25
CA GLY A 125 18.56 -1.57 -18.06
C GLY A 125 18.08 -0.14 -17.85
N HIS A 126 17.25 0.06 -16.84
CA HIS A 126 16.71 1.38 -16.50
C HIS A 126 17.76 2.14 -15.69
N GLU A 127 18.68 2.81 -16.38
CA GLU A 127 19.53 3.88 -15.85
C GLU A 127 18.97 5.29 -16.18
N GLU A 128 17.67 5.43 -16.38
CA GLU A 128 17.08 6.77 -16.55
C GLU A 128 16.52 7.26 -15.21
N GLU A 129 17.22 8.24 -14.62
CA GLU A 129 16.72 9.10 -13.54
C GLU A 129 15.42 9.79 -14.01
N HIS A 130 14.27 9.23 -13.66
CA HIS A 130 12.99 9.87 -13.93
C HIS A 130 12.72 10.98 -12.90
N ARG A 131 12.34 12.16 -13.40
CA ARG A 131 12.00 13.35 -12.61
C ARG A 131 10.52 13.64 -12.76
N HIS A 132 9.80 13.74 -11.65
CA HIS A 132 8.40 14.17 -11.66
C HIS A 132 8.28 15.60 -11.09
N GLU A 133 7.70 16.51 -11.86
CA GLU A 133 7.27 17.81 -11.35
C GLU A 133 5.90 17.65 -10.67
N THR A 134 5.77 18.03 -9.39
CA THR A 134 4.44 18.15 -8.77
C THR A 134 3.72 19.36 -9.40
N GLU A 135 2.83 19.15 -10.36
CA GLU A 135 2.05 20.23 -10.96
C GLU A 135 1.12 20.90 -9.93
N GLN A 136 1.51 22.08 -9.46
CA GLN A 136 0.59 23.03 -8.83
C GLN A 136 0.38 24.21 -9.77
N HIS A 137 -0.66 24.13 -10.60
CA HIS A 137 -1.10 25.25 -11.43
C HIS A 137 -1.80 26.31 -10.56
N ARG A 138 -1.02 27.22 -9.96
CA ARG A 138 -1.52 28.47 -9.35
C ARG A 138 -0.78 29.66 -9.96
N LYS A 139 -1.52 30.73 -10.28
CA LYS A 139 -0.91 31.97 -10.82
C LYS A 139 0.18 32.47 -9.85
N PRO A 140 1.40 32.75 -10.33
CA PRO A 140 2.54 32.94 -9.44
C PRO A 140 2.47 34.33 -8.77
N ASP A 141 2.28 34.36 -7.46
CA ASP A 141 2.58 35.53 -6.63
C ASP A 141 4.05 35.50 -6.15
N LEU A 142 4.51 36.59 -5.51
CA LEU A 142 5.89 36.71 -5.01
C LEU A 142 6.26 35.57 -4.05
N TYR A 143 5.31 35.17 -3.20
CA TYR A 143 5.49 34.06 -2.27
C TYR A 143 5.62 32.74 -3.02
N SER A 144 4.83 32.50 -4.06
CA SER A 144 4.86 31.31 -4.90
C SER A 144 6.14 31.22 -5.72
N ARG A 145 6.70 32.35 -6.19
CA ARG A 145 8.01 32.41 -6.85
C ARG A 145 9.16 32.16 -5.88
N LEU A 146 9.12 32.75 -4.69
CA LEU A 146 10.14 32.51 -3.67
C LEU A 146 10.07 31.06 -3.18
N TYR A 147 8.85 30.55 -3.01
CA TYR A 147 8.58 29.17 -2.63
C TYR A 147 9.03 28.19 -3.72
N SER A 148 8.83 28.46 -5.02
CA SER A 148 9.34 27.58 -6.09
C SER A 148 10.86 27.58 -6.23
N LEU A 149 11.55 28.62 -5.74
CA LEU A 149 13.02 28.69 -5.76
C LEU A 149 13.67 27.93 -4.60
N VAL A 150 12.92 27.71 -3.51
CA VAL A 150 13.43 27.07 -2.28
C VAL A 150 12.81 25.69 -2.06
N LYS A 151 11.60 25.45 -2.57
CA LYS A 151 10.95 24.13 -2.57
C LYS A 151 11.73 23.24 -3.51
N VAL A 152 12.25 22.14 -2.98
CA VAL A 152 12.66 20.99 -3.79
C VAL A 152 11.36 20.39 -4.37
N VAL A 153 11.08 20.67 -5.64
CA VAL A 153 9.90 20.17 -6.38
C VAL A 153 10.20 18.83 -7.03
N GLU A 154 11.49 18.57 -7.29
CA GLU A 154 11.99 17.37 -7.94
C GLU A 154 12.50 16.42 -6.87
N HIS A 155 11.91 15.24 -6.78
CA HIS A 155 12.51 14.13 -6.06
C HIS A 155 13.20 13.19 -7.04
N THR A 156 14.30 12.59 -6.58
CA THR A 156 15.04 11.57 -7.33
C THR A 156 14.73 10.23 -6.68
N HIS A 157 14.42 9.23 -7.48
CA HIS A 157 14.20 7.88 -6.99
C HIS A 157 15.51 7.21 -6.63
N LEU A 158 15.50 6.35 -5.61
CA LEU A 158 16.66 5.54 -5.27
C LEU A 158 17.08 4.66 -6.45
N PRO A 159 18.40 4.55 -6.74
CA PRO A 159 18.90 3.61 -7.74
C PRO A 159 18.69 2.16 -7.25
N HIS A 160 18.69 1.21 -8.20
CA HIS A 160 18.28 -0.18 -7.98
C HIS A 160 18.90 -0.90 -6.77
N SER A 161 20.11 -0.53 -6.36
CA SER A 161 20.80 -1.10 -5.19
C SER A 161 20.24 -0.62 -3.84
N GLU A 162 19.69 0.59 -3.79
CA GLU A 162 19.25 1.29 -2.58
C GLU A 162 17.74 1.09 -2.29
N GLU A 163 16.97 0.64 -3.29
CA GLU A 163 15.53 0.31 -3.19
C GLU A 163 15.20 -0.74 -2.09
N LYS A 164 16.18 -1.50 -1.62
CA LYS A 164 16.02 -2.48 -0.54
C LYS A 164 15.57 -1.85 0.78
N GLU A 165 15.89 -0.57 1.00
CA GLU A 165 15.53 0.15 2.22
C GLU A 165 14.03 0.46 2.31
N VAL A 166 13.30 0.34 1.20
CA VAL A 166 11.87 0.62 1.15
C VAL A 166 11.03 -0.57 1.62
N LEU A 167 11.51 -1.80 1.39
CA LEU A 167 10.76 -3.03 1.71
C LEU A 167 10.28 -3.13 3.18
N PRO A 168 11.11 -2.84 4.21
CA PRO A 168 10.66 -2.92 5.59
C PRO A 168 9.43 -2.07 5.88
N TRP A 169 9.28 -0.94 5.18
CA TRP A 169 8.14 -0.03 5.34
C TRP A 169 6.85 -0.62 4.80
N PHE A 170 6.87 -1.27 3.64
CA PHE A 170 5.69 -1.97 3.10
C PHE A 170 5.31 -3.19 3.94
N TYR A 171 6.31 -3.92 4.45
CA TYR A 171 6.05 -4.99 5.43
C TYR A 171 5.38 -4.43 6.69
N LEU A 172 5.84 -3.29 7.19
CA LEU A 172 5.26 -2.65 8.37
C LEU A 172 3.84 -2.13 8.11
N GLN A 173 3.61 -1.52 6.94
CA GLN A 173 2.29 -1.05 6.49
C GLN A 173 1.26 -2.17 6.53
N VAL A 174 1.52 -3.30 5.88
CA VAL A 174 0.56 -4.42 5.85
C VAL A 174 0.46 -5.16 7.20
N ARG A 175 1.48 -5.06 8.06
CA ARG A 175 1.39 -5.57 9.45
C ARG A 175 0.46 -4.71 10.29
N PHE A 176 0.46 -3.40 10.09
CA PHE A 176 -0.46 -2.49 10.78
C PHE A 176 -1.88 -2.58 10.23
N ASN A 177 -2.01 -2.63 8.90
CA ASN A 177 -3.27 -2.82 8.19
C ASN A 177 -3.21 -4.03 7.23
N PRO A 178 -3.56 -5.24 7.70
CA PRO A 178 -3.59 -6.44 6.85
C PRO A 178 -4.59 -6.36 5.70
N HIS A 179 -5.54 -5.42 5.72
CA HIS A 179 -6.50 -5.20 4.64
C HIS A 179 -6.05 -4.13 3.63
N ASP A 180 -4.81 -3.67 3.74
CA ASP A 180 -4.23 -2.71 2.82
C ASP A 180 -3.77 -3.38 1.52
N ILE A 181 -4.68 -3.40 0.55
CA ILE A 181 -4.45 -3.95 -0.80
C ILE A 181 -3.23 -3.29 -1.46
N GLN A 182 -3.14 -1.96 -1.37
CA GLN A 182 -2.07 -1.19 -2.01
C GLN A 182 -0.70 -1.53 -1.39
N GLY A 183 -0.63 -1.67 -0.06
CA GLY A 183 0.60 -2.10 0.62
C GLY A 183 1.12 -3.45 0.13
N TYR A 184 0.23 -4.41 -0.17
CA TYR A 184 0.63 -5.69 -0.75
C TYR A 184 1.10 -5.57 -2.19
N GLU A 185 0.40 -4.80 -3.04
CA GLU A 185 0.79 -4.58 -4.43
C GLU A 185 2.17 -3.92 -4.52
N LEU A 186 2.41 -2.90 -3.69
CA LEU A 186 3.67 -2.17 -3.65
C LEU A 186 4.81 -3.03 -3.16
N GLY A 187 4.67 -3.67 -1.99
CA GLY A 187 5.72 -4.53 -1.48
C GLY A 187 6.05 -5.65 -2.48
N ALA A 188 5.05 -6.20 -3.18
CA ALA A 188 5.28 -7.17 -4.24
C ALA A 188 5.99 -6.57 -5.46
N TYR A 189 5.59 -5.39 -5.92
CA TYR A 189 6.26 -4.67 -7.00
C TYR A 189 7.76 -4.45 -6.69
N TRP A 190 8.09 -4.01 -5.48
CA TRP A 190 9.47 -3.82 -5.06
C TRP A 190 10.25 -5.14 -4.95
N LEU A 191 9.62 -6.19 -4.41
CA LEU A 191 10.22 -7.53 -4.38
C LEU A 191 10.49 -8.06 -5.81
N LYS A 192 9.59 -7.78 -6.77
CA LYS A 192 9.79 -8.09 -8.19
C LYS A 192 11.00 -7.35 -8.75
N ARG A 193 11.08 -6.03 -8.55
CA ARG A 193 12.22 -5.21 -9.02
C ARG A 193 13.55 -5.71 -8.48
N LEU A 194 13.60 -6.06 -7.20
CA LEU A 194 14.81 -6.58 -6.56
C LEU A 194 15.15 -8.04 -6.94
N GLY A 195 14.43 -8.65 -7.90
CA GLY A 195 14.64 -10.03 -8.33
C GLY A 195 14.18 -11.08 -7.31
N LYS A 196 13.50 -10.68 -6.25
CA LYS A 196 13.03 -11.55 -5.15
C LYS A 196 11.63 -12.12 -5.44
N TYR A 197 11.48 -12.76 -6.59
CA TYR A 197 10.20 -13.26 -7.10
C TYR A 197 9.47 -14.19 -6.14
N GLU A 198 10.18 -15.13 -5.51
CA GLU A 198 9.58 -16.09 -4.57
C GLU A 198 9.07 -15.39 -3.30
N GLU A 199 9.81 -14.41 -2.79
CA GLU A 199 9.41 -13.60 -1.64
C GLU A 199 8.19 -12.75 -1.99
N GLY A 200 8.17 -12.12 -3.17
CA GLY A 200 7.02 -11.36 -3.68
C GLY A 200 5.77 -12.21 -3.83
N MET A 201 5.90 -13.44 -4.34
CA MET A 201 4.77 -14.37 -4.42
C MET A 201 4.25 -14.76 -3.02
N LYS A 202 5.13 -15.04 -2.06
CA LYS A 202 4.73 -15.31 -0.66
C LYS A 202 4.00 -14.12 -0.03
N PHE A 203 4.49 -12.91 -0.29
CA PHE A 203 3.91 -11.66 0.18
C PHE A 203 2.50 -11.44 -0.40
N LEU A 204 2.33 -11.61 -1.71
CA LEU A 204 1.01 -11.53 -2.35
C LEU A 204 0.06 -12.63 -1.86
N LYS A 205 0.55 -13.83 -1.57
CA LYS A 205 -0.26 -14.90 -0.96
C LYS A 205 -0.71 -14.58 0.46
N GLU A 206 0.07 -13.82 1.22
CA GLU A 206 -0.40 -13.24 2.48
C GLU A 206 -1.48 -12.20 2.24
N GLY A 207 -1.29 -11.31 1.27
CA GLY A 207 -2.28 -10.33 0.86
C GLY A 207 -3.61 -10.95 0.43
N GLU A 208 -3.58 -12.03 -0.35
CA GLU A 208 -4.76 -12.76 -0.80
C GLU A 208 -5.52 -13.39 0.37
N ARG A 209 -4.82 -13.94 1.38
CA ARG A 209 -5.46 -14.50 2.57
C ARG A 209 -6.21 -13.42 3.37
N ASN A 210 -5.64 -12.23 3.47
CA ASN A 210 -6.27 -11.12 4.18
C ASN A 210 -7.32 -10.37 3.34
N ASN A 211 -7.23 -10.43 2.02
CA ASN A 211 -8.08 -9.70 1.08
C ASN A 211 -8.59 -10.63 -0.05
N PRO A 212 -9.41 -11.65 0.27
CA PRO A 212 -9.79 -12.69 -0.69
C PRO A 212 -10.58 -12.17 -1.90
N GLU A 213 -11.29 -11.05 -1.72
CA GLU A 213 -12.14 -10.41 -2.73
C GLU A 213 -11.44 -9.23 -3.44
N SER A 214 -10.14 -9.04 -3.28
CA SER A 214 -9.38 -8.03 -4.04
C SER A 214 -9.05 -8.54 -5.44
N ALA A 215 -9.54 -7.83 -6.46
CA ALA A 215 -9.20 -8.08 -7.84
C ALA A 215 -7.76 -7.66 -8.15
N GLN A 216 -7.28 -6.59 -7.52
CA GLN A 216 -5.91 -6.07 -7.65
C GLN A 216 -4.88 -7.14 -7.25
N ILE A 217 -4.98 -7.70 -6.04
CA ILE A 217 -4.02 -8.73 -5.57
C ILE A 217 -4.03 -9.95 -6.49
N LYS A 218 -5.20 -10.36 -6.99
CA LYS A 218 -5.29 -11.47 -7.94
C LYS A 218 -4.64 -11.14 -9.28
N THR A 219 -4.73 -9.88 -9.70
CA THR A 219 -4.03 -9.37 -10.89
C THR A 219 -2.53 -9.42 -10.69
N SER A 220 -2.00 -8.95 -9.54
CA SER A 220 -0.57 -9.00 -9.22
C SER A 220 -0.06 -10.45 -9.15
N ILE A 221 -0.81 -11.37 -8.56
CA ILE A 221 -0.46 -12.80 -8.55
C ILE A 221 -0.41 -13.35 -9.99
N GLY A 222 -1.42 -13.02 -10.79
CA GLY A 222 -1.45 -13.38 -12.21
C GLY A 222 -0.24 -12.84 -12.97
N GLU A 223 0.14 -11.58 -12.75
CA GLU A 223 1.32 -10.95 -13.34
C GLU A 223 2.61 -11.71 -13.01
N PHE A 224 2.82 -12.03 -11.72
CA PHE A 224 3.98 -12.82 -11.29
C PHE A 224 4.04 -14.19 -11.96
N LEU A 225 2.89 -14.86 -12.10
CA LEU A 225 2.81 -16.16 -12.78
C LEU A 225 3.10 -16.05 -14.28
N ILE A 226 2.61 -15.00 -14.94
CA ILE A 226 2.92 -14.71 -16.35
C ILE A 226 4.41 -14.46 -16.54
N GLN A 227 5.05 -13.72 -15.63
CA GLN A 227 6.48 -13.46 -15.69
C GLN A 227 7.32 -14.73 -15.47
N ALA A 228 6.85 -15.63 -14.62
CA ALA A 228 7.41 -16.96 -14.46
C ALA A 228 7.05 -17.93 -15.61
N GLN A 229 6.42 -17.43 -16.69
CA GLN A 229 5.94 -18.21 -17.84
C GLN A 229 4.95 -19.34 -17.48
N ASN A 230 4.32 -19.25 -16.31
CA ASN A 230 3.31 -20.20 -15.85
C ASN A 230 1.90 -19.71 -16.21
N TYR A 231 1.62 -19.71 -17.51
CA TYR A 231 0.37 -19.17 -18.07
C TYR A 231 -0.86 -19.94 -17.59
N GLU A 232 -0.78 -21.26 -17.48
CA GLU A 232 -1.88 -22.11 -17.01
C GLU A 232 -2.27 -21.78 -15.56
N ALA A 233 -1.30 -21.56 -14.68
CA ALA A 233 -1.58 -21.18 -13.29
C ALA A 233 -2.10 -19.74 -13.17
N ALA A 234 -1.73 -18.84 -14.10
CA ALA A 234 -2.18 -17.45 -14.08
C ALA A 234 -3.68 -17.29 -14.40
N ILE A 235 -4.20 -18.09 -15.34
CA ILE A 235 -5.59 -18.03 -15.82
C ILE A 235 -6.63 -18.00 -14.68
N PRO A 236 -6.65 -18.92 -13.70
CA PRO A 236 -7.67 -18.93 -12.65
C PRO A 236 -7.65 -17.66 -11.78
N TYR A 237 -6.48 -17.08 -11.50
CA TYR A 237 -6.40 -15.82 -10.75
C TYR A 237 -6.96 -14.65 -11.58
N LEU A 238 -6.58 -14.59 -12.85
CA LEU A 238 -6.98 -13.52 -13.75
C LEU A 238 -8.47 -13.57 -14.11
N GLU A 239 -9.07 -14.75 -14.25
CA GLU A 239 -10.52 -14.89 -14.41
C GLU A 239 -11.29 -14.49 -13.15
N ARG A 240 -10.77 -14.84 -11.96
CA ARG A 240 -11.38 -14.38 -10.71
C ARG A 240 -11.26 -12.87 -10.55
N ALA A 241 -10.12 -12.28 -10.89
CA ALA A 241 -9.92 -10.83 -10.91
C ALA A 241 -10.89 -10.14 -11.89
N ARG A 242 -11.02 -10.64 -13.14
CA ARG A 242 -11.98 -10.15 -14.13
C ARG A 242 -13.41 -10.16 -13.59
N THR A 243 -13.82 -11.26 -12.97
CA THR A 243 -15.15 -11.39 -12.35
C THR A 243 -15.37 -10.32 -11.27
N LEU A 244 -14.40 -10.16 -10.36
CA LEU A 244 -14.46 -9.16 -9.28
C LEU A 244 -14.52 -7.72 -9.80
N TRP A 245 -13.80 -7.40 -10.89
CA TRP A 245 -13.89 -6.11 -11.57
C TRP A 245 -15.27 -5.86 -12.20
N GLN A 246 -15.87 -6.89 -12.80
CA GLN A 246 -17.20 -6.81 -13.40
C GLN A 246 -18.30 -6.64 -12.35
N GLU A 247 -18.16 -7.27 -11.19
CA GLU A 247 -19.08 -7.08 -10.07
C GLU A 247 -19.10 -5.62 -9.61
N GLY A 248 -17.97 -4.90 -9.71
CA GLY A 248 -17.89 -3.47 -9.41
C GLY A 248 -18.30 -3.13 -7.98
N LYS A 249 -18.05 -4.04 -7.02
CA LYS A 249 -18.29 -3.84 -5.60
C LYS A 249 -16.99 -3.51 -4.90
N ALA A 250 -17.05 -2.78 -3.78
CA ALA A 250 -15.86 -2.55 -2.96
C ALA A 250 -15.21 -3.90 -2.57
N PRO A 251 -13.87 -4.03 -2.66
CA PRO A 251 -12.86 -3.00 -2.92
C PRO A 251 -12.51 -2.76 -4.42
N ASN A 252 -13.30 -3.30 -5.35
CA ASN A 252 -13.00 -3.32 -6.80
C ASN A 252 -13.77 -2.24 -7.58
N LEU A 253 -14.05 -1.10 -6.95
CA LEU A 253 -14.70 0.02 -7.61
C LEU A 253 -13.68 0.77 -8.45
N VAL A 254 -13.95 0.93 -9.74
CA VAL A 254 -13.13 1.77 -10.63
C VAL A 254 -13.49 3.23 -10.40
N ARG A 255 -12.61 3.95 -9.70
CA ARG A 255 -12.86 5.34 -9.26
C ARG A 255 -11.85 6.34 -9.79
N ASP A 256 -10.67 5.85 -10.14
CA ASP A 256 -9.49 6.62 -10.49
C ASP A 256 -8.73 5.94 -11.64
N ASP A 257 -7.67 6.61 -12.09
CA ASP A 257 -6.82 6.13 -13.16
C ASP A 257 -6.10 4.84 -12.80
N TYR A 258 -5.69 4.71 -11.53
CA TYR A 258 -4.99 3.53 -11.02
C TYR A 258 -5.85 2.26 -11.08
N THR A 259 -7.03 2.29 -10.45
CA THR A 259 -7.98 1.17 -10.44
C THR A 259 -8.48 0.83 -11.84
N ARG A 260 -8.60 1.83 -12.73
CA ARG A 260 -8.90 1.60 -14.14
C ARG A 260 -7.78 0.83 -14.83
N MET A 261 -6.54 1.21 -14.60
CA MET A 261 -5.37 0.54 -15.18
C MET A 261 -5.18 -0.88 -14.65
N ASP A 262 -5.40 -1.10 -13.35
CA ASP A 262 -5.39 -2.43 -12.75
C ASP A 262 -6.37 -3.39 -13.42
N ARG A 263 -7.60 -2.90 -13.60
CA ARG A 263 -8.62 -3.61 -14.37
C ARG A 263 -8.08 -3.92 -15.77
N ASN A 264 -7.57 -2.93 -16.50
CA ASN A 264 -7.09 -3.12 -17.87
C ASN A 264 -5.93 -4.11 -17.96
N LEU A 265 -5.01 -4.08 -17.00
CA LEU A 265 -3.91 -5.04 -16.88
C LEU A 265 -4.46 -6.45 -16.72
N THR A 266 -5.50 -6.64 -15.90
CA THR A 266 -6.16 -7.94 -15.72
C THR A 266 -6.60 -8.55 -17.05
N TYR A 267 -7.35 -7.79 -17.86
CA TYR A 267 -7.82 -8.26 -19.17
C TYR A 267 -6.66 -8.51 -20.13
N SER A 268 -5.63 -7.65 -20.10
CA SER A 268 -4.46 -7.77 -20.97
C SER A 268 -3.66 -9.04 -20.66
N LEU A 269 -3.38 -9.29 -19.37
CA LEU A 269 -2.69 -10.48 -18.89
C LEU A 269 -3.51 -11.75 -19.14
N LEU A 270 -4.83 -11.69 -18.95
CA LEU A 270 -5.72 -12.83 -19.19
C LEU A 270 -5.74 -13.20 -20.68
N GLY A 271 -5.87 -12.20 -21.57
CA GLY A 271 -5.77 -12.41 -23.00
C GLY A 271 -4.42 -13.03 -23.39
N LYS A 272 -3.31 -12.51 -22.83
CA LYS A 272 -1.97 -13.08 -23.05
C LYS A 272 -1.89 -14.53 -22.57
N ALA A 273 -2.40 -14.84 -21.37
CA ALA A 273 -2.43 -16.20 -20.84
C ALA A 273 -3.19 -17.15 -21.77
N TYR A 274 -4.33 -16.71 -22.31
CA TYR A 274 -5.10 -17.50 -23.27
C TYR A 274 -4.38 -17.70 -24.59
N GLU A 275 -3.68 -16.70 -25.12
CA GLU A 275 -2.89 -16.88 -26.35
C GLU A 275 -1.77 -17.90 -26.17
N TYR A 276 -0.98 -17.78 -25.08
CA TYR A 276 0.16 -18.65 -24.83
C TYR A 276 -0.26 -20.11 -24.52
N THR A 277 -1.50 -20.31 -24.05
CA THR A 277 -2.09 -21.65 -23.84
C THR A 277 -2.91 -22.15 -25.04
N GLY A 278 -2.87 -21.45 -26.18
CA GLY A 278 -3.56 -21.84 -27.42
C GLY A 278 -5.08 -21.61 -27.42
N GLN A 279 -5.63 -20.96 -26.40
CA GLN A 279 -7.07 -20.65 -26.26
C GLN A 279 -7.44 -19.36 -27.02
N TYR A 280 -7.13 -19.31 -28.32
CA TYR A 280 -7.23 -18.08 -29.13
C TYR A 280 -8.63 -17.45 -29.21
N SER A 281 -9.68 -18.28 -29.16
CA SER A 281 -11.07 -17.81 -29.13
C SER A 281 -11.38 -17.04 -27.85
N ARG A 282 -10.92 -17.54 -26.70
CA ARG A 282 -11.05 -16.88 -25.39
C ARG A 282 -10.19 -15.62 -25.32
N ALA A 283 -8.96 -15.67 -25.82
CA ALA A 283 -8.08 -14.50 -25.92
C ALA A 283 -8.77 -13.37 -26.71
N SER A 284 -9.29 -13.69 -27.90
CA SER A 284 -10.01 -12.73 -28.74
C SER A 284 -11.23 -12.13 -28.04
N SER A 285 -11.97 -12.93 -27.27
CA SER A 285 -13.12 -12.45 -26.49
C SER A 285 -12.70 -11.43 -25.44
N VAL A 286 -11.70 -11.77 -24.63
CA VAL A 286 -11.20 -10.91 -23.56
C VAL A 286 -10.64 -9.60 -24.10
N TYR A 287 -9.93 -9.63 -25.24
CA TYR A 287 -9.46 -8.40 -25.87
C TYR A 287 -10.59 -7.51 -26.41
N ARG A 288 -11.68 -8.08 -26.94
CA ARG A 288 -12.86 -7.29 -27.35
C ARG A 288 -13.55 -6.63 -26.15
N GLU A 289 -13.61 -7.34 -25.02
CA GLU A 289 -14.11 -6.76 -23.77
C GLU A 289 -13.25 -5.57 -23.34
N LEU A 290 -11.92 -5.72 -23.36
CA LEU A 290 -11.01 -4.62 -23.06
C LEU A 290 -11.17 -3.43 -24.01
N ILE A 291 -11.36 -3.66 -25.32
CA ILE A 291 -11.64 -2.59 -26.29
C ILE A 291 -12.94 -1.85 -25.95
N THR A 292 -13.95 -2.58 -25.49
CA THR A 292 -15.25 -1.99 -25.13
C THR A 292 -15.13 -1.14 -23.85
N LEU A 293 -14.29 -1.58 -22.90
CA LEU A 293 -14.00 -0.84 -21.68
C LEU A 293 -13.12 0.39 -21.93
N GLU A 294 -12.13 0.30 -22.84
CA GLU A 294 -11.12 1.33 -23.11
C GLU A 294 -10.83 1.48 -24.62
N PRO A 295 -11.71 2.16 -25.37
CA PRO A 295 -11.59 2.25 -26.83
C PRO A 295 -10.27 2.89 -27.30
N ASP A 296 -9.73 3.84 -26.55
CA ASP A 296 -8.55 4.63 -26.94
C ASP A 296 -7.23 3.87 -26.74
N ARG A 297 -7.11 3.06 -25.69
CA ARG A 297 -5.89 2.29 -25.39
C ARG A 297 -5.79 0.97 -26.14
N ALA A 298 -6.89 0.49 -26.70
CA ALA A 298 -6.97 -0.86 -27.25
C ALA A 298 -6.74 -0.94 -28.78
N ARG A 299 -6.31 0.15 -29.43
CA ARG A 299 -5.95 0.15 -30.87
C ARG A 299 -4.91 -0.93 -31.24
N PRO A 300 -3.81 -1.13 -30.46
CA PRO A 300 -2.86 -2.20 -30.75
C PRO A 300 -3.46 -3.62 -30.64
N LEU A 301 -4.50 -3.78 -29.82
CA LEU A 301 -5.17 -5.08 -29.62
C LEU A 301 -6.07 -5.45 -30.80
N MET A 302 -6.57 -4.49 -31.58
CA MET A 302 -7.39 -4.78 -32.76
C MET A 302 -6.61 -5.58 -33.82
N GLU A 303 -5.37 -5.20 -34.07
CA GLU A 303 -4.49 -5.95 -34.98
C GLU A 303 -4.16 -7.35 -34.44
N ARG A 304 -4.01 -7.47 -33.11
CA ARG A 304 -3.77 -8.77 -32.44
C ARG A 304 -4.97 -9.70 -32.62
N ILE A 305 -6.20 -9.22 -32.38
CA ILE A 305 -7.44 -9.99 -32.59
C ILE A 305 -7.56 -10.47 -34.04
N LYS A 306 -7.23 -9.61 -35.02
CA LYS A 306 -7.27 -9.97 -36.44
C LYS A 306 -6.34 -11.14 -36.76
N LYS A 307 -5.11 -11.12 -36.24
CA LYS A 307 -4.15 -12.23 -36.39
C LYS A 307 -4.63 -13.53 -35.74
N LEU A 308 -5.21 -13.45 -34.53
CA LEU A 308 -5.77 -14.61 -33.85
C LEU A 308 -6.91 -15.27 -34.65
N GLY A 309 -7.77 -14.47 -35.29
CA GLY A 309 -8.86 -14.98 -36.13
C GLY A 309 -8.37 -15.67 -37.40
N THR A 310 -7.25 -15.25 -37.99
CA THR A 310 -6.67 -15.88 -39.18
C THR A 310 -5.91 -17.17 -38.89
N GLY A 311 -5.35 -17.31 -37.68
CA GLY A 311 -4.58 -18.49 -37.27
C GLY A 311 -5.42 -19.70 -36.81
N SER A 312 -6.72 -19.51 -36.53
CA SER A 312 -7.64 -20.61 -36.18
C SER A 312 -8.22 -21.37 -37.38
N SER A 313 -7.87 -20.94 -38.60
CA SER A 313 -8.43 -21.43 -39.86
C SER A 313 -7.51 -22.39 -40.64
N GLY A 314 -6.44 -22.89 -40.01
CA GLY A 314 -5.44 -23.76 -40.62
C GLY A 314 -5.37 -25.12 -39.95
#